data_AF-A0AAF6BA06-F1
#
_entry.id   AF-A0AAF6BA06-F1
#
_cell.length_a   1.000
_cell.length_b   1.000
_cell.length_c   1.000
_cell.angle_alpha   90.00
_cell.angle_beta   90.00
_cell.angle_gamma   90.00
#
_symmetry.space_group_name_H-M   'P 1'
#
loop_
_entity.id
_entity.type
_entity.pdbx_description
1 polymer ?
#
loop_
_entity_poly.entity_id
_entity_poly.type
_entity_poly.pdbx_seq_one_letter_code
_entity_poly.pdbx_strand_id
1 'polypeptide(L)'
;MSRIVKLAIFDGLLSFLWVFLTSCLGAGAHVIAKQLDYEGDRTGIVVGEVVVLIFAFSLTGKALGGASWNPTAPVAFYAAGAGVDTLFTLAIRLPAMAVGAAAGALAITEVMPDQFRHTIGGPKLKVDLHTGAVAEGILTFTITLVVLWTVLRGPKNGFLKTIIIIMTTLFLVSKGGPYTGPAMNPSNAFGWAYVNQKHMSQEHLYVYWVTPFIGALGASAVYRLLFARPVPKEKAA
;
A
#
# COMPACT_ATOMS: atom_id res chain seq x y z
N MET A 1 8.13 -20.54 -16.78
CA MET A 1 7.32 -19.88 -15.74
C MET A 1 6.32 -18.93 -16.38
N SER A 2 5.02 -19.17 -16.19
CA SER A 2 3.95 -18.31 -16.76
C SER A 2 4.04 -16.88 -16.22
N ARG A 3 3.58 -15.89 -17.00
CA ARG A 3 3.63 -14.46 -16.63
C ARG A 3 2.99 -14.20 -15.25
N ILE A 4 1.88 -14.86 -14.97
CA ILE A 4 1.16 -14.75 -13.70
C ILE A 4 1.99 -15.24 -12.51
N VAL A 5 2.68 -16.38 -12.63
CA VAL A 5 3.54 -16.91 -11.57
C VAL A 5 4.72 -15.95 -11.34
N LYS A 6 5.31 -15.40 -12.40
CA LYS A 6 6.35 -14.37 -12.27
C LYS A 6 5.86 -13.14 -11.50
N LEU A 7 4.68 -12.61 -11.86
CA LEU A 7 4.10 -11.45 -11.18
C LEU A 7 3.79 -11.74 -9.72
N ALA A 8 3.19 -12.89 -9.40
CA ALA A 8 2.89 -13.25 -8.01
C ALA A 8 4.17 -13.38 -7.15
N ILE A 9 5.25 -13.93 -7.71
CA ILE A 9 6.55 -13.97 -7.01
C ILE A 9 7.06 -12.54 -6.75
N PHE A 10 7.03 -11.67 -7.76
CA PHE A 10 7.47 -10.29 -7.59
C PHE A 10 6.57 -9.48 -6.65
N ASP A 11 5.27 -9.70 -6.68
CA ASP A 11 4.32 -9.11 -5.74
C ASP A 11 4.66 -9.51 -4.29
N GLY A 12 4.91 -10.79 -4.05
CA GLY A 12 5.33 -11.30 -2.75
C GLY A 12 6.67 -10.73 -2.30
N LEU A 13 7.68 -10.69 -3.18
CA LEU A 13 8.99 -10.11 -2.87
C LEU A 13 8.91 -8.60 -2.58
N LEU A 14 8.11 -7.85 -3.35
CA LEU A 14 7.91 -6.44 -3.09
C LEU A 14 7.14 -6.22 -1.78
N SER A 15 6.10 -6.99 -1.48
CA SER A 15 5.42 -6.89 -0.19
C SER A 15 6.34 -7.24 0.98
N PHE A 16 7.20 -8.25 0.84
CA PHE A 16 8.24 -8.58 1.82
C PHE A 16 9.17 -7.39 2.07
N LEU A 17 9.79 -6.87 1.01
CA LEU A 17 10.75 -5.78 1.12
C LEU A 17 10.08 -4.50 1.62
N TRP A 18 8.84 -4.24 1.23
CA TRP A 18 8.10 -3.06 1.66
C TRP A 18 7.90 -3.07 3.17
N VAL A 19 7.36 -4.16 3.73
CA VAL A 19 7.14 -4.28 5.17
C VAL A 19 8.49 -4.25 5.90
N PHE A 20 9.49 -4.98 5.41
CA PHE A 20 10.80 -5.03 6.04
C PHE A 20 11.46 -3.64 6.11
N LEU A 21 11.53 -2.91 4.99
CA LEU A 21 12.22 -1.63 4.90
C LEU A 21 11.45 -0.48 5.57
N THR A 22 10.12 -0.46 5.46
CA THR A 22 9.31 0.57 6.15
C THR A 22 9.38 0.42 7.68
N SER A 23 9.65 -0.78 8.16
CA SER A 23 9.87 -1.04 9.59
C SER A 23 11.23 -0.52 10.08
N CYS A 24 12.19 -0.31 9.18
CA CYS A 24 13.50 0.25 9.52
C CYS A 24 13.51 1.78 9.66
N LEU A 25 12.44 2.49 9.30
CA LEU A 25 12.41 3.96 9.26
C LEU A 25 12.78 4.61 10.61
N GLY A 26 12.24 4.09 11.72
CA GLY A 26 12.56 4.64 13.04
C GLY A 26 14.03 4.50 13.42
N ALA A 27 14.61 3.32 13.16
CA ALA A 27 16.03 3.04 13.39
C ALA A 27 16.94 3.81 12.43
N GLY A 28 16.57 3.88 11.14
CA GLY A 28 17.26 4.63 10.10
C GLY A 28 17.32 6.11 10.44
N ALA A 29 16.18 6.71 10.77
CA ALA A 29 16.12 8.10 11.19
C ALA A 29 16.96 8.39 12.43
N HIS A 30 17.02 7.47 13.40
CA HIS A 30 17.93 7.61 14.55
C HIS A 30 19.41 7.60 14.14
N VAL A 31 19.81 6.65 13.29
CA VAL A 31 21.20 6.55 12.82
C VAL A 31 21.60 7.77 11.99
N ILE A 32 20.74 8.22 11.08
CA ILE A 32 20.97 9.41 10.25
C ILE A 32 21.09 10.64 11.13
N ALA A 33 20.16 10.85 12.06
CA ALA A 33 20.19 11.99 12.97
C ALA A 33 21.49 12.04 13.78
N LYS A 34 21.95 10.88 14.29
CA LYS A 34 23.22 10.78 15.02
C LYS A 34 24.44 11.12 14.14
N GLN A 35 24.46 10.68 12.88
CA GLN A 35 25.56 10.99 11.95
C GLN A 35 25.61 12.48 11.56
N LEU A 36 24.46 13.15 11.61
CA LEU A 36 24.34 14.59 11.31
C LEU A 36 24.46 15.47 12.56
N ASP A 37 24.72 14.90 13.74
CA ASP A 37 24.68 15.60 15.03
C ASP A 37 23.37 16.38 15.26
N TYR A 38 22.25 15.78 14.82
CA TYR A 38 20.92 16.39 14.85
C TYR A 38 20.08 15.83 16.00
N GLU A 39 19.78 16.67 16.99
CA GLU A 39 18.99 16.31 18.17
C GLU A 39 17.50 16.68 18.08
N GLY A 40 17.08 17.34 17.00
CA GLY A 40 15.70 17.80 16.82
C GLY A 40 14.69 16.71 16.43
N ASP A 41 13.48 17.15 16.07
CA ASP A 41 12.41 16.26 15.60
C ASP A 41 12.81 15.54 14.30
N ARG A 42 12.84 14.20 14.37
CA ARG A 42 13.27 13.33 13.27
C ARG A 42 12.19 13.10 12.22
N THR A 43 10.99 13.66 12.38
CA THR A 43 9.86 13.50 11.44
C THR A 43 10.27 13.84 10.00
N GLY A 44 11.06 14.90 9.79
CA GLY A 44 11.55 15.26 8.45
C GLY A 44 12.44 14.20 7.81
N ILE A 45 13.27 13.52 8.61
CA ILE A 45 14.14 12.43 8.14
C ILE A 45 13.29 11.23 7.73
N VAL A 46 12.34 10.82 8.58
CA VAL A 46 11.41 9.72 8.28
C VAL A 46 10.60 10.01 7.02
N VAL A 47 10.10 11.24 6.85
CA VAL A 47 9.40 11.64 5.62
C VAL A 47 10.31 11.51 4.40
N GLY A 48 11.57 11.95 4.49
CA GLY A 48 12.55 11.77 3.42
C GLY A 48 12.79 10.31 3.05
N GLU A 49 12.94 9.44 4.04
CA GLU A 49 13.09 7.99 3.81
C GLU A 49 11.84 7.38 3.13
N VAL A 50 10.63 7.76 3.57
CA VAL A 50 9.37 7.31 2.94
C VAL A 50 9.27 7.76 1.48
N VAL A 51 9.67 9.00 1.17
CA VAL A 51 9.72 9.51 -0.21
C VAL A 51 10.63 8.64 -1.08
N VAL A 52 11.83 8.33 -0.57
CA VAL A 52 12.81 7.47 -1.27
C VAL A 52 12.24 6.07 -1.49
N LEU A 53 11.64 5.46 -0.46
CA LEU A 53 11.04 4.13 -0.58
C LEU A 53 9.90 4.10 -1.58
N ILE A 54 8.91 4.99 -1.50
CA ILE A 54 7.78 5.00 -2.45
C ILE A 54 8.30 5.20 -3.88
N PHE A 55 9.29 6.07 -4.08
CA PHE A 55 9.88 6.28 -5.39
C PHE A 55 10.55 5.02 -5.93
N ALA A 56 11.43 4.39 -5.13
CA ALA A 56 12.14 3.17 -5.50
C ALA A 56 11.18 2.01 -5.81
N PHE A 57 10.16 1.81 -4.97
CA PHE A 57 9.17 0.75 -5.17
C PHE A 57 8.30 1.01 -6.40
N SER A 58 7.91 2.26 -6.66
CA SER A 58 7.15 2.63 -7.86
C SER A 58 7.93 2.33 -9.15
N LEU A 59 9.22 2.64 -9.17
CA LEU A 59 10.10 2.28 -10.29
C LEU A 59 10.26 0.78 -10.44
N THR A 60 10.50 0.08 -9.32
CA THR A 60 10.75 -1.38 -9.31
C THR A 60 9.50 -2.14 -9.74
N GLY A 61 8.32 -1.81 -9.22
CA GLY A 61 7.06 -2.45 -9.62
C GLY A 61 6.77 -2.29 -11.12
N LYS A 62 7.07 -1.11 -11.68
CA LYS A 62 6.97 -0.87 -13.13
C LYS A 62 7.98 -1.72 -13.91
N ALA A 63 9.24 -1.76 -13.48
CA ALA A 63 10.29 -2.56 -14.13
C ALA A 63 9.99 -4.07 -14.08
N LEU A 64 9.34 -4.54 -13.01
CA LEU A 64 8.90 -5.93 -12.82
C LEU A 64 7.55 -6.23 -13.47
N GLY A 65 7.14 -5.45 -14.47
CA GLY A 65 5.97 -5.75 -15.30
C GLY A 65 4.61 -5.41 -14.67
N GLY A 66 4.60 -4.52 -13.68
CA GLY A 66 3.38 -4.13 -12.95
C GLY A 66 3.17 -4.91 -11.66
N ALA A 67 4.26 -5.41 -11.05
CA ALA A 67 4.22 -5.98 -9.72
C ALA A 67 3.83 -4.90 -8.69
N SER A 68 3.08 -5.30 -7.67
CA SER A 68 2.54 -4.43 -6.63
C SER A 68 2.85 -4.98 -5.25
N TRP A 69 3.12 -4.09 -4.30
CA TRP A 69 3.23 -4.40 -2.88
C TRP A 69 1.95 -4.08 -2.08
N ASN A 70 0.91 -3.61 -2.79
CA ASN A 70 -0.39 -3.27 -2.23
C ASN A 70 -1.51 -3.97 -3.01
N PRO A 71 -2.34 -4.81 -2.36
CA PRO A 71 -3.40 -5.56 -3.04
C PRO A 71 -4.54 -4.68 -3.56
N THR A 72 -4.75 -3.48 -3.00
CA THR A 72 -5.81 -2.57 -3.48
C THR A 72 -5.55 -2.06 -4.89
N ALA A 73 -4.28 -1.88 -5.27
CA ALA A 73 -3.90 -1.35 -6.57
C ALA A 73 -4.35 -2.25 -7.74
N PRO A 74 -3.94 -3.53 -7.86
CA PRO A 74 -4.37 -4.36 -8.99
C PRO A 74 -5.89 -4.61 -8.99
N VAL A 75 -6.53 -4.70 -7.82
CA VAL A 75 -7.99 -4.78 -7.70
C VAL A 75 -8.67 -3.53 -8.27
N ALA A 76 -8.15 -2.35 -7.95
CA ALA A 76 -8.69 -1.08 -8.45
C ALA A 76 -8.51 -0.93 -9.97
N PHE A 77 -7.33 -1.23 -10.51
CA PHE A 77 -7.12 -1.19 -11.95
C PHE A 77 -8.07 -2.14 -12.67
N TYR A 78 -8.16 -3.39 -12.21
CA TYR A 78 -9.11 -4.37 -12.75
C TYR A 78 -10.56 -3.85 -12.72
N ALA A 79 -11.03 -3.37 -11.56
CA ALA A 79 -12.39 -2.87 -11.40
C ALA A 79 -12.69 -1.61 -12.23
N ALA A 80 -11.67 -0.78 -12.47
CA ALA A 80 -11.74 0.39 -13.34
C ALA A 80 -11.80 0.02 -14.83
N GLY A 81 -11.68 -1.26 -15.19
CA GLY A 81 -11.59 -1.72 -16.58
C GLY A 81 -10.24 -1.40 -17.21
N ALA A 82 -9.18 -1.31 -16.40
CA ALA A 82 -7.83 -1.02 -16.82
C ALA A 82 -6.87 -2.13 -16.37
N GLY A 83 -5.69 -2.17 -16.99
CA GLY A 83 -4.68 -3.19 -16.68
C GLY A 83 -4.94 -4.52 -17.40
N VAL A 84 -4.22 -5.56 -16.97
CA VAL A 84 -4.20 -6.89 -17.62
C VAL A 84 -4.67 -8.01 -16.69
N ASP A 85 -5.10 -7.64 -15.48
CA ASP A 85 -5.53 -8.60 -14.49
C ASP A 85 -6.93 -9.14 -14.78
N THR A 86 -7.20 -10.35 -14.29
CA THR A 86 -8.50 -11.00 -14.27
C THR A 86 -8.78 -11.44 -12.83
N LEU A 87 -10.00 -11.89 -12.53
CA LEU A 87 -10.28 -12.49 -11.21
C LEU A 87 -9.33 -13.66 -10.89
N PHE A 88 -8.98 -14.47 -11.89
CA PHE A 88 -8.02 -15.56 -11.72
C PHE A 88 -6.61 -15.05 -11.40
N THR A 89 -6.15 -13.97 -12.05
CA THR A 89 -4.82 -13.42 -11.74
C THR A 89 -4.78 -12.80 -10.35
N LEU A 90 -5.83 -12.08 -9.96
CA LEU A 90 -5.96 -11.52 -8.62
C LEU A 90 -5.98 -12.61 -7.55
N ALA A 91 -6.71 -13.70 -7.76
CA ALA A 91 -6.78 -14.82 -6.81
C ALA A 91 -5.41 -15.43 -6.48
N ILE A 92 -4.43 -15.32 -7.39
CA ILE A 92 -3.06 -15.82 -7.17
C ILE A 92 -2.15 -14.72 -6.59
N ARG A 93 -2.32 -13.47 -7.06
CA ARG A 93 -1.45 -12.35 -6.68
C ARG A 93 -1.69 -11.85 -5.25
N LEU A 94 -2.95 -11.73 -4.81
CA LEU A 94 -3.28 -11.16 -3.50
C LEU A 94 -2.75 -12.02 -2.34
N PRO A 95 -2.89 -13.37 -2.34
CA PRO A 95 -2.28 -14.21 -1.31
C PRO A 95 -0.76 -14.12 -1.30
N ALA A 96 -0.12 -14.03 -2.48
CA ALA A 96 1.34 -13.89 -2.56
C ALA A 96 1.84 -12.61 -1.88
N MET A 97 1.13 -11.48 -2.06
CA MET A 97 1.43 -10.23 -1.34
C MET A 97 1.26 -10.39 0.17
N ALA A 98 0.18 -11.04 0.62
CA ALA A 98 -0.07 -11.24 2.05
C ALA A 98 1.01 -12.11 2.71
N VAL A 99 1.40 -13.21 2.05
CA VAL A 99 2.50 -14.09 2.49
C VAL A 99 3.81 -13.33 2.52
N GLY A 100 4.12 -12.57 1.46
CA GLY A 100 5.32 -11.73 1.40
C GLY A 100 5.40 -10.73 2.54
N ALA A 101 4.30 -10.00 2.79
CA ALA A 101 4.21 -9.03 3.88
C ALA A 101 4.38 -9.67 5.26
N ALA A 102 3.77 -10.84 5.52
CA ALA A 102 3.96 -11.59 6.76
C ALA A 102 5.40 -12.06 6.94
N ALA A 103 6.01 -12.60 5.89
CA ALA A 103 7.42 -12.99 5.91
C ALA A 103 8.34 -11.77 6.17
N GLY A 104 8.02 -10.59 5.62
CA GLY A 104 8.77 -9.36 5.85
C GLY A 104 8.67 -8.89 7.30
N ALA A 105 7.46 -8.93 7.88
CA ALA A 105 7.23 -8.60 9.28
C ALA A 105 7.95 -9.56 10.24
N LEU A 106 7.92 -10.86 9.95
CA LEU A 106 8.67 -11.86 10.73
C LEU A 106 10.17 -11.62 10.63
N ALA A 107 10.70 -11.46 9.42
CA ALA A 107 12.13 -11.26 9.20
C ALA A 107 12.66 -10.03 9.95
N ILE A 108 11.95 -8.89 9.91
CA ILE A 108 12.39 -7.70 10.65
C ILE A 108 12.30 -7.88 12.16
N THR A 109 11.30 -8.62 12.66
CA THR A 109 11.18 -8.93 14.09
C THR A 109 12.38 -9.73 14.61
N GLU A 110 12.92 -10.63 13.78
CA GLU A 110 14.11 -11.43 14.11
C GLU A 110 15.40 -10.61 14.07
N VAL A 111 15.60 -9.78 13.05
CA VAL A 111 16.91 -9.12 12.81
C VAL A 111 17.04 -7.72 13.41
N MET A 112 15.94 -7.09 13.85
CA MET A 112 15.99 -5.74 14.42
C MET A 112 16.78 -5.74 15.75
N PRO A 113 17.80 -4.87 15.92
CA PRO A 113 18.52 -4.75 17.19
C PRO A 113 17.58 -4.40 18.35
N ASP A 114 17.86 -4.95 19.55
CA ASP A 114 17.01 -4.81 20.73
C ASP A 114 16.65 -3.35 21.05
N GLN A 115 17.63 -2.45 20.94
CA GLN A 115 17.42 -1.02 21.18
C GLN A 115 16.38 -0.37 20.25
N PHE A 116 16.11 -0.95 19.07
CA PHE A 116 15.14 -0.44 18.10
C PHE A 116 13.89 -1.32 17.96
N ARG A 117 13.80 -2.46 18.66
CA ARG A 117 12.62 -3.34 18.60
C ARG A 117 11.31 -2.64 18.99
N HIS A 118 11.36 -1.59 19.80
CA HIS A 118 10.17 -0.80 20.14
C HIS A 118 9.68 0.10 19.00
N THR A 119 10.51 0.33 17.97
CA THR A 119 10.20 1.23 16.84
C THR A 119 9.48 0.52 15.70
N ILE A 120 9.52 -0.81 15.64
CA ILE A 120 8.87 -1.58 14.58
C ILE A 120 7.40 -1.84 14.93
N GLY A 121 6.55 -1.82 13.93
CA GLY A 121 5.14 -2.10 14.12
C GLY A 121 4.30 -1.76 12.91
N GLY A 122 3.06 -2.24 12.95
CA GLY A 122 2.07 -2.02 11.90
C GLY A 122 1.04 -0.95 12.22
N PRO A 123 0.05 -0.79 11.32
CA PRO A 123 -1.15 -0.02 11.60
C PRO A 123 -1.82 -0.51 12.90
N LYS A 124 -2.41 0.43 13.65
CA LYS A 124 -3.08 0.16 14.93
C LYS A 124 -4.33 1.01 15.02
N LEU A 125 -5.46 0.35 15.32
CA LEU A 125 -6.70 1.05 15.57
C LEU A 125 -6.58 1.86 16.88
N LYS A 126 -6.91 3.15 16.82
CA LYS A 126 -6.83 4.10 17.95
C LYS A 126 -8.19 4.71 18.31
N VAL A 127 -9.22 4.38 17.54
CA VAL A 127 -10.61 4.81 17.71
C VAL A 127 -11.51 3.58 17.78
N ASP A 128 -12.83 3.74 17.92
CA ASP A 128 -13.74 2.61 17.85
C ASP A 128 -13.71 1.92 16.48
N LEU A 129 -14.18 0.67 16.47
CA LEU A 129 -14.13 -0.21 15.30
C LEU A 129 -14.76 0.42 14.04
N HIS A 130 -15.91 1.06 14.18
CA HIS A 130 -16.65 1.59 13.02
C HIS A 130 -16.04 2.89 12.52
N THR A 131 -15.64 3.79 13.41
CA THR A 131 -14.92 5.02 13.02
C THR A 131 -13.62 4.69 12.31
N GLY A 132 -12.86 3.70 12.81
CA GLY A 132 -11.63 3.24 12.16
C GLY A 132 -11.89 2.63 10.79
N ALA A 133 -12.93 1.79 10.68
CA ALA A 133 -13.33 1.17 9.41
C ALA A 133 -13.70 2.21 8.35
N VAL A 134 -14.48 3.23 8.73
CA VAL A 134 -14.83 4.37 7.86
C VAL A 134 -13.58 5.16 7.47
N ALA A 135 -12.69 5.44 8.42
CA ALA A 135 -11.45 6.16 8.15
C ALA A 135 -10.57 5.41 7.12
N GLU A 136 -10.26 4.11 7.33
CA GLU A 136 -9.47 3.32 6.36
C GLU A 136 -10.14 3.23 4.99
N GLY A 137 -11.46 3.09 4.95
CA GLY A 137 -12.22 3.08 3.70
C GLY A 137 -12.07 4.39 2.93
N ILE A 138 -12.23 5.54 3.60
CA ILE A 138 -12.09 6.87 2.99
C ILE A 138 -10.64 7.12 2.55
N LEU A 139 -9.66 6.83 3.39
CA LEU A 139 -8.24 7.01 3.07
C LEU A 139 -7.85 6.18 1.86
N THR A 140 -8.26 4.90 1.83
CA THR A 140 -7.99 4.00 0.70
C THR A 140 -8.73 4.44 -0.57
N PHE A 141 -9.97 4.90 -0.45
CA PHE A 141 -10.72 5.48 -1.56
C PHE A 141 -9.98 6.68 -2.17
N THR A 142 -9.56 7.63 -1.33
CA THR A 142 -8.90 8.86 -1.80
C THR A 142 -7.58 8.55 -2.50
N ILE A 143 -6.69 7.75 -1.90
CA ILE A 143 -5.42 7.41 -2.56
C ILE A 143 -5.65 6.61 -3.84
N THR A 144 -6.61 5.67 -3.85
CA THR A 144 -6.89 4.85 -5.02
C THR A 144 -7.42 5.70 -6.18
N LEU A 145 -8.32 6.65 -5.91
CA LEU A 145 -8.86 7.54 -6.93
C LEU A 145 -7.75 8.41 -7.55
N VAL A 146 -6.87 8.96 -6.70
CA VAL A 146 -5.71 9.74 -7.15
C VAL A 146 -4.78 8.86 -7.99
N VAL A 147 -4.43 7.65 -7.53
CA VAL A 147 -3.58 6.72 -8.28
C VAL A 147 -4.18 6.39 -9.65
N LEU A 148 -5.47 6.03 -9.71
CA LEU A 148 -6.15 5.73 -10.97
C LEU A 148 -6.10 6.93 -11.92
N TRP A 149 -6.47 8.12 -11.44
CA TRP A 149 -6.43 9.34 -12.25
C TRP A 149 -4.99 9.65 -12.71
N THR A 150 -4.01 9.65 -11.82
CA THR A 150 -2.63 9.98 -12.12
C THR A 150 -2.00 9.02 -13.13
N VAL A 151 -2.25 7.72 -12.99
CA VAL A 151 -1.68 6.70 -13.88
C VAL A 151 -2.35 6.74 -15.26
N LEU A 152 -3.68 6.82 -15.30
CA LEU A 152 -4.44 6.65 -16.54
C LEU A 152 -4.71 7.96 -17.31
N ARG A 153 -4.71 9.11 -16.62
CA ARG A 153 -5.09 10.43 -17.19
C ARG A 153 -4.18 11.59 -16.79
N GLY A 154 -3.40 11.45 -15.72
CA GLY A 154 -2.54 12.49 -15.19
C GLY A 154 -1.35 12.86 -16.09
N PRO A 155 -0.34 13.57 -15.54
CA PRO A 155 0.80 14.07 -16.30
C PRO A 155 1.51 12.98 -17.10
N LYS A 156 2.02 13.28 -18.30
CA LYS A 156 2.80 12.31 -19.09
C LYS A 156 4.13 11.92 -18.44
N ASN A 157 4.71 12.83 -17.65
CA ASN A 157 5.99 12.61 -16.97
C ASN A 157 5.82 11.64 -15.78
N GLY A 158 6.52 10.50 -15.82
CA GLY A 158 6.48 9.48 -14.76
C GLY A 158 7.01 9.96 -13.40
N PHE A 159 7.96 10.89 -13.39
CA PHE A 159 8.46 11.51 -12.16
C PHE A 159 7.36 12.32 -11.46
N LEU A 160 6.64 13.16 -12.22
CA LEU A 160 5.50 13.93 -11.69
C LEU A 160 4.36 13.03 -11.20
N LYS A 161 4.08 11.93 -11.91
CA LYS A 161 3.10 10.93 -11.44
C LYS A 161 3.47 10.40 -10.05
N THR A 162 4.75 10.06 -9.87
CA THR A 162 5.26 9.51 -8.61
C THR A 162 5.21 10.55 -7.49
N ILE A 163 5.56 11.81 -7.76
CA ILE A 163 5.44 12.91 -6.80
C ILE A 163 3.98 13.08 -6.33
N ILE A 164 3.02 13.09 -7.25
CA ILE A 164 1.60 13.24 -6.89
C ILE A 164 1.16 12.12 -5.93
N ILE A 165 1.56 10.88 -6.21
CA ILE A 165 1.26 9.73 -5.36
C ILE A 165 1.92 9.89 -3.99
N ILE A 166 3.22 10.22 -3.94
CA ILE A 166 3.97 10.43 -2.71
C ILE A 166 3.31 11.49 -1.82
N MET A 167 3.05 12.68 -2.38
CA MET A 167 2.47 13.80 -1.62
C MET A 167 1.09 13.45 -1.08
N THR A 168 0.29 12.74 -1.88
CA THR A 168 -1.03 12.26 -1.45
C THR A 168 -0.90 11.25 -0.32
N THR A 169 0.00 10.27 -0.45
CA THR A 169 0.26 9.27 0.59
C THR A 169 0.71 9.94 1.89
N LEU A 170 1.67 10.86 1.86
CA LEU A 170 2.15 11.57 3.06
C LEU A 170 1.02 12.38 3.73
N PHE A 171 0.21 13.08 2.94
CA PHE A 171 -0.95 13.81 3.46
C PHE A 171 -1.94 12.87 4.16
N LEU A 172 -2.31 11.77 3.51
CA LEU A 172 -3.27 10.82 4.06
C LEU A 172 -2.72 10.08 5.28
N VAL A 173 -1.42 9.74 5.30
CA VAL A 173 -0.77 9.16 6.47
C VAL A 173 -0.81 10.12 7.66
N SER A 174 -0.51 11.39 7.43
CA SER A 174 -0.61 12.43 8.46
C SER A 174 -2.03 12.58 9.00
N LYS A 175 -3.05 12.58 8.14
CA LYS A 175 -4.46 12.76 8.56
C LYS A 175 -5.09 11.50 9.15
N GLY A 176 -4.73 10.31 8.67
CA GLY A 176 -5.25 9.04 9.18
C GLY A 176 -4.53 8.55 10.45
N GLY A 177 -3.34 9.07 10.74
CA GLY A 177 -2.50 8.66 11.86
C GLY A 177 -3.21 8.59 13.22
N PRO A 178 -4.07 9.56 13.58
CA PRO A 178 -4.85 9.52 14.82
C PRO A 178 -5.95 8.44 14.88
N TYR A 179 -6.36 7.88 13.74
CA TYR A 179 -7.48 6.92 13.66
C TYR A 179 -7.00 5.48 13.61
N THR A 180 -6.17 5.14 12.63
CA THR A 180 -5.82 3.74 12.31
C THR A 180 -4.33 3.51 12.09
N GLY A 181 -3.50 4.56 12.13
CA GLY A 181 -2.09 4.46 11.74
C GLY A 181 -2.00 3.94 10.30
N PRO A 182 -2.43 4.75 9.32
CA PRO A 182 -3.26 4.25 8.25
C PRO A 182 -2.52 3.29 7.33
N ALA A 183 -3.13 2.13 7.11
CA ALA A 183 -2.52 1.08 6.31
C ALA A 183 -2.63 1.40 4.83
N MET A 184 -3.86 1.69 4.37
CA MET A 184 -4.23 1.81 2.94
C MET A 184 -3.74 0.63 2.07
N ASN A 185 -3.30 -0.44 2.72
CA ASN A 185 -2.59 -1.59 2.17
C ASN A 185 -2.89 -2.80 3.08
N PRO A 186 -3.89 -3.62 2.69
CA PRO A 186 -4.27 -4.81 3.45
C PRO A 186 -3.12 -5.78 3.74
N SER A 187 -2.22 -6.01 2.79
CA SER A 187 -1.07 -6.90 3.00
C SER A 187 -0.11 -6.37 4.06
N ASN A 188 0.17 -5.06 4.05
CA ASN A 188 1.01 -4.43 5.08
C ASN A 188 0.39 -4.58 6.49
N ALA A 189 -0.91 -4.32 6.61
CA ALA A 189 -1.62 -4.54 7.87
C ALA A 189 -1.61 -6.01 8.29
N PHE A 190 -1.80 -6.92 7.33
CA PHE A 190 -1.82 -8.36 7.57
C PHE A 190 -0.49 -8.89 8.08
N GLY A 191 0.63 -8.43 7.51
CA GLY A 191 1.94 -8.89 7.95
C GLY A 191 2.17 -8.66 9.45
N TRP A 192 1.81 -7.48 9.94
CA TRP A 192 1.87 -7.16 11.37
C TRP A 192 0.81 -7.85 12.21
N ALA A 193 -0.42 -8.01 11.70
CA ALA A 193 -1.45 -8.77 12.38
C ALA A 193 -1.06 -10.25 12.51
N TYR A 194 -0.29 -10.80 11.56
CA TYR A 194 0.21 -12.16 11.60
C TYR A 194 1.23 -12.35 12.73
N VAL A 195 2.26 -11.49 12.79
CA VAL A 195 3.26 -11.49 13.88
C VAL A 195 2.59 -11.38 15.25
N ASN A 196 1.57 -10.53 15.36
CA ASN A 196 0.84 -10.30 16.61
C ASN A 196 -0.25 -11.34 16.91
N GLN A 197 -0.40 -12.40 16.09
CA GLN A 197 -1.47 -13.40 16.23
C GLN A 197 -2.91 -12.81 16.25
N LYS A 198 -3.10 -11.68 15.56
CA LYS A 198 -4.38 -10.94 15.44
C LYS A 198 -4.95 -10.95 14.01
N HIS A 199 -4.34 -11.69 13.09
CA HIS A 199 -4.72 -11.73 11.67
C HIS A 199 -6.13 -12.30 11.40
N MET A 200 -6.75 -12.98 12.36
CA MET A 200 -8.15 -13.43 12.28
C MET A 200 -9.11 -12.60 13.14
N SER A 201 -8.62 -11.52 13.77
CA SER A 201 -9.49 -10.65 14.58
C SER A 201 -10.51 -9.90 13.73
N GLN A 202 -11.68 -9.62 14.32
CA GLN A 202 -12.71 -8.80 13.66
C GLN A 202 -12.18 -7.42 13.29
N GLU A 203 -11.39 -6.80 14.17
CA GLU A 203 -10.70 -5.54 13.88
C GLU A 203 -9.90 -5.65 12.59
N HIS A 204 -9.05 -6.68 12.48
CA HIS A 204 -8.19 -6.82 11.32
C HIS A 204 -8.96 -7.07 10.03
N LEU A 205 -9.87 -8.03 10.04
CA LEU A 205 -10.64 -8.40 8.86
C LEU A 205 -11.56 -7.28 8.40
N TYR A 206 -12.20 -6.57 9.33
CA TYR A 206 -13.13 -5.50 8.99
C TYR A 206 -12.41 -4.21 8.58
N VAL A 207 -11.50 -3.70 9.42
CA VAL A 207 -10.88 -2.38 9.26
C VAL A 207 -9.77 -2.38 8.21
N TYR A 208 -8.99 -3.47 8.10
CA TYR A 208 -7.79 -3.47 7.27
C TYR A 208 -7.86 -4.38 6.04
N TRP A 209 -8.90 -5.22 5.92
CA TRP A 209 -9.18 -5.98 4.69
C TRP A 209 -10.42 -5.49 3.96
N VAL A 210 -11.58 -5.56 4.62
CA VAL A 210 -12.88 -5.27 3.98
C VAL A 210 -12.97 -3.80 3.58
N THR A 211 -12.78 -2.85 4.50
CA THR A 211 -13.00 -1.44 4.16
C THR A 211 -11.99 -0.84 3.19
N PRO A 212 -10.69 -1.20 3.18
CA PRO A 212 -9.78 -0.75 2.12
C PRO A 212 -10.20 -1.24 0.74
N PHE A 213 -10.66 -2.50 0.62
CA PHE A 213 -11.16 -2.99 -0.67
C PHE A 213 -12.46 -2.31 -1.09
N ILE A 214 -13.39 -2.04 -0.17
CA ILE A 214 -14.59 -1.23 -0.45
C ILE A 214 -14.17 0.16 -0.97
N GLY A 215 -13.20 0.81 -0.31
CA GLY A 215 -12.67 2.10 -0.75
C GLY A 215 -12.06 2.04 -2.15
N ALA A 216 -11.24 1.02 -2.43
CA ALA A 216 -10.61 0.83 -3.73
C ALA A 216 -11.61 0.57 -4.86
N LEU A 217 -12.63 -0.26 -4.61
CA LEU A 217 -13.71 -0.53 -5.56
C LEU A 217 -14.59 0.71 -5.78
N GLY A 218 -14.91 1.45 -4.72
CA GLY A 218 -15.63 2.72 -4.80
C GLY A 218 -14.90 3.76 -5.65
N ALA A 219 -13.59 3.90 -5.45
CA ALA A 219 -12.73 4.79 -6.25
C ALA A 219 -12.72 4.38 -7.72
N SER A 220 -12.68 3.08 -7.99
CA SER A 220 -12.75 2.53 -9.35
C SER A 220 -14.08 2.81 -10.03
N ALA A 221 -15.19 2.69 -9.30
CA ALA A 221 -16.52 3.03 -9.78
C ALA A 221 -16.63 4.52 -10.12
N VAL A 222 -16.18 5.41 -9.21
CA VAL A 222 -16.15 6.86 -9.45
C VAL A 222 -15.27 7.21 -10.65
N TYR A 223 -14.07 6.61 -10.76
CA TYR A 223 -13.21 6.81 -11.91
C TYR A 223 -13.91 6.43 -13.22
N ARG A 224 -14.61 5.29 -13.25
CA ARG A 224 -15.39 4.88 -14.44
C ARG A 224 -16.52 5.84 -14.75
N LEU A 225 -17.28 6.28 -13.74
CA LEU A 225 -18.39 7.22 -13.93
C LEU A 225 -17.91 8.56 -14.51
N LEU A 226 -16.76 9.05 -14.07
CA LEU A 226 -16.22 10.33 -14.51
C LEU A 226 -15.45 10.26 -15.83
N PHE A 227 -14.81 9.12 -16.14
CA PHE A 227 -13.81 9.05 -17.22
C PHE A 227 -13.96 7.89 -18.20
N ALA A 228 -14.81 6.90 -17.96
CA ALA A 228 -15.05 5.86 -18.96
C ALA A 228 -15.88 6.45 -20.12
N ARG A 229 -15.41 6.23 -21.36
CA ARG A 229 -16.25 6.51 -22.54
C ARG A 229 -17.35 5.44 -22.63
N PRO A 230 -18.56 5.77 -23.13
CA PRO A 230 -19.57 4.78 -23.42
C PRO A 230 -18.96 3.68 -24.30
N VAL A 231 -19.19 2.41 -23.95
CA VAL A 231 -18.87 1.29 -24.84
C VAL A 231 -19.61 1.55 -26.15
N PRO A 232 -18.92 1.60 -27.31
CA PRO A 232 -19.64 1.62 -28.58
C PRO A 232 -20.56 0.42 -28.59
N LYS A 233 -21.88 0.66 -28.67
CA LYS A 233 -22.83 -0.44 -28.86
C LYS A 233 -22.36 -1.21 -30.08
N GLU A 234 -21.98 -2.46 -29.87
CA GLU A 234 -21.74 -3.40 -30.95
C GLU A 234 -22.99 -3.34 -31.83
N LYS A 235 -22.83 -2.85 -33.07
CA LYS A 235 -23.93 -2.90 -34.03
C LYS A 235 -24.20 -4.38 -34.23
N ALA A 236 -25.34 -4.85 -33.74
CA ALA A 236 -25.86 -6.16 -34.08
C ALA A 236 -25.82 -6.27 -35.61
N ALA A 237 -24.95 -7.17 -36.09
CA ALA A 237 -24.88 -7.55 -37.49
C ALA A 237 -25.99 -8.55 -37.79
#